data_AF-A0AAC9J9U2-F1
#
_entry.id   AF-A0AAC9J9U2-F1
#
_cell.length_a   1.000
_cell.length_b   1.000
_cell.length_c   1.000
_cell.angle_alpha   90.00
_cell.angle_beta   90.00
_cell.angle_gamma   90.00
#
_symmetry.space_group_name_H-M   'P 1'
#
loop_
_entity.id
_entity.type
_entity.pdbx_description
1 polymer ?
#
loop_
_entity_poly.entity_id
_entity_poly.type
_entity_poly.pdbx_seq_one_letter_code
_entity_poly.pdbx_strand_id
1 'polypeptide(L)'
;MFSNILAISSDCPISPKVDLINDNVSSDTIRDFMWGIGWYHSDHNEATILKESHVESVDVLRSLFKDNSNFISSSFIGHIYSHSLFDKTNLNLQPFVKPYAGKEWTLVHNGDLNYGYENILKLTVTDYEPVGKTDSEYILCWFLSQLRRKQIRDLDDDNLFIIHDLLKKINEVGQANLIISNGDVTIVYQDINDFNPIYYSRFFPPINLCNLVIGDIKVTTGLNDDSLRTYMIFSNIKGSGNSWRRLEAGKMVVASHGRVIWNSDKKSSNYGGHKFEEKPIAAPIIKMGVEFLERVLHIVHETKYTYQNTVNLSKHIIKMKPVIDSKQKLFSHSLDISVACDKEEYIDVFGNDVMFLKTREPYTEFTIKMETKVAVSTNHYIRKKSINNRATMPIAWMPWQRQMMAPYLLSVELPQTQLEELMDYAVSFVKRNHSNVMAILDDINKTIFYEYKYVSGSTNFATTAYDVYVTRQGVCQDFSNLFICLARLLGIPARYRSGYIFNGGNYSNTAMSDATHAWVEVYIPWIGWVGYDPTNGCEVNSDHVRIACGRHYIDATPTAGTIYRGGGSESLSIDVKVFDITE
;
A
#
# COMPACT_ATOMS: atom_id res chain seq x y z
N MET A 1 8.10 31.22 26.58
CA MET A 1 6.83 31.22 25.82
C MET A 1 6.27 29.81 25.81
N PHE A 2 5.03 29.57 26.21
CA PHE A 2 4.44 28.23 26.15
C PHE A 2 3.81 28.02 24.77
N SER A 3 4.63 27.77 23.77
CA SER A 3 4.21 27.28 22.47
C SER A 3 4.39 25.78 22.40
N ASN A 4 3.48 25.11 21.68
CA ASN A 4 3.52 23.67 21.51
C ASN A 4 3.59 23.30 20.04
N ILE A 5 4.33 22.25 19.74
CA ILE A 5 4.55 21.77 18.38
C ILE A 5 4.10 20.33 18.25
N LEU A 6 3.64 19.98 17.06
CA LEU A 6 3.14 18.66 16.73
C LEU A 6 3.62 18.28 15.34
N ALA A 7 4.05 17.03 15.19
CA ALA A 7 4.08 16.38 13.88
C ALA A 7 3.61 14.95 13.96
N ILE A 8 2.98 14.50 12.88
CA ILE A 8 2.56 13.12 12.71
C ILE A 8 3.12 12.64 11.37
N SER A 9 3.75 11.48 11.37
CA SER A 9 4.14 10.76 10.17
C SER A 9 3.49 9.38 10.22
N SER A 10 2.72 9.00 9.21
CA SER A 10 2.03 7.72 9.13
C SER A 10 2.40 6.95 7.87
N ASP A 11 2.26 5.62 7.93
CA ASP A 11 2.52 4.70 6.83
C ASP A 11 1.54 4.85 5.66
N CYS A 12 0.30 5.24 5.96
CA CYS A 12 -0.74 5.61 5.00
C CYS A 12 -1.45 6.89 5.48
N PRO A 13 -2.20 7.58 4.60
CA PRO A 13 -2.97 8.75 5.03
C PRO A 13 -3.93 8.41 6.17
N ILE A 14 -3.90 9.23 7.22
CA ILE A 14 -4.77 9.14 8.40
C ILE A 14 -5.57 10.43 8.55
N SER A 15 -6.65 10.39 9.34
CA SER A 15 -7.50 11.55 9.64
C SER A 15 -7.55 11.79 11.14
N PRO A 16 -6.52 12.44 11.73
CA PRO A 16 -6.49 12.68 13.17
C PRO A 16 -7.69 13.56 13.57
N LYS A 17 -8.43 13.13 14.59
CA LYS A 17 -9.54 13.92 15.12
C LYS A 17 -8.97 15.03 16.00
N VAL A 18 -9.28 16.28 15.69
CA VAL A 18 -8.85 17.45 16.49
C VAL A 18 -10.08 18.03 17.18
N ASP A 19 -10.15 17.86 18.51
CA ASP A 19 -11.23 18.38 19.35
C ASP A 19 -10.72 19.50 20.26
N LEU A 20 -11.62 20.38 20.73
CA LEU A 20 -11.33 21.38 21.75
C LEU A 20 -11.90 20.90 23.10
N ILE A 21 -11.11 20.95 24.18
CA ILE A 21 -11.38 20.21 25.43
C ILE A 21 -12.38 20.91 26.36
N ASN A 22 -12.56 22.22 26.21
CA ASN A 22 -13.13 23.02 27.29
C ASN A 22 -14.53 23.53 26.92
N ASP A 23 -15.53 22.70 27.21
CA ASP A 23 -16.94 22.81 26.77
C ASP A 23 -17.81 23.78 27.60
N ASN A 24 -17.30 24.32 28.72
CA ASN A 24 -18.12 25.01 29.73
C ASN A 24 -17.98 26.53 29.78
N VAL A 25 -17.49 27.17 28.71
CA VAL A 25 -17.39 28.64 28.69
C VAL A 25 -18.41 29.20 27.70
N SER A 26 -19.25 30.12 28.19
CA SER A 26 -20.28 30.81 27.43
C SER A 26 -19.72 31.43 26.16
N SER A 27 -20.58 31.55 25.13
CA SER A 27 -20.28 32.10 23.80
C SER A 27 -19.65 33.51 23.77
N ASP A 28 -19.51 34.16 24.92
CA ASP A 28 -19.00 35.54 25.09
C ASP A 28 -17.54 35.62 25.57
N THR A 29 -16.83 34.49 25.72
CA THR A 29 -15.42 34.49 26.12
C THR A 29 -14.50 34.22 24.93
N ILE A 30 -13.92 35.30 24.39
CA ILE A 30 -12.84 35.25 23.41
C ILE A 30 -11.67 34.49 24.04
N ARG A 31 -11.21 33.41 23.40
CA ARG A 31 -9.98 32.75 23.80
C ARG A 31 -8.80 33.31 23.01
N ASP A 32 -7.78 33.75 23.73
CA ASP A 32 -6.52 34.24 23.14
C ASP A 32 -5.54 33.09 22.85
N PHE A 33 -5.94 32.10 22.04
CA PHE A 33 -5.01 31.10 21.50
C PHE A 33 -4.99 31.15 19.97
N MET A 34 -3.80 30.94 19.40
CA MET A 34 -3.55 30.98 17.96
C MET A 34 -3.02 29.62 17.54
N TRP A 35 -3.32 29.18 16.32
CA TRP A 35 -2.91 27.85 15.88
C TRP A 35 -2.75 27.80 14.37
N GLY A 36 -1.84 26.94 13.93
CA GLY A 36 -1.72 26.59 12.53
C GLY A 36 -1.41 25.12 12.37
N ILE A 37 -2.00 24.52 11.36
CA ILE A 37 -1.75 23.14 10.94
C ILE A 37 -1.44 23.12 9.45
N GLY A 38 -0.48 22.30 9.08
CA GLY A 38 -0.10 22.00 7.71
C GLY A 38 -0.21 20.51 7.49
N TRP A 39 -0.70 20.12 6.32
CA TRP A 39 -0.74 18.73 5.90
C TRP A 39 -0.52 18.64 4.40
N TYR A 40 -0.23 17.44 3.93
CA TYR A 40 0.11 17.17 2.54
C TYR A 40 -0.97 16.30 1.92
N HIS A 41 -1.49 16.70 0.76
CA HIS A 41 -2.42 15.84 0.03
C HIS A 41 -1.65 14.70 -0.62
N SER A 42 -2.19 13.47 -0.56
CA SER A 42 -1.51 12.29 -1.11
C SER A 42 -1.20 12.36 -2.61
N ASP A 43 -1.85 13.29 -3.31
CA ASP A 43 -1.81 13.43 -4.77
C ASP A 43 -0.94 14.60 -5.24
N HIS A 44 -0.44 15.43 -4.31
CA HIS A 44 0.26 16.68 -4.61
C HIS A 44 1.52 16.83 -3.76
N ASN A 45 2.58 17.35 -4.37
CA ASN A 45 3.77 17.78 -3.64
C ASN A 45 3.56 19.12 -2.92
N GLU A 46 2.31 19.43 -2.56
CA GLU A 46 1.84 20.71 -2.07
C GLU A 46 1.32 20.54 -0.64
N ALA A 47 1.63 21.50 0.21
CA ALA A 47 1.19 21.56 1.58
C ALA A 47 -0.01 22.50 1.70
N THR A 48 -1.13 21.97 2.20
CA THR A 48 -2.26 22.79 2.58
C THR A 48 -2.02 23.30 3.99
N ILE A 49 -2.09 24.62 4.15
CA ILE A 49 -1.86 25.30 5.41
C ILE A 49 -3.12 26.02 5.85
N LEU A 50 -3.58 25.70 7.05
CA LEU A 50 -4.68 26.38 7.72
C LEU A 50 -4.16 27.03 9.00
N LYS A 51 -4.43 28.32 9.16
CA LYS A 51 -3.94 29.14 10.28
C LYS A 51 -5.03 30.08 10.74
N GLU A 52 -5.12 30.27 12.04
CA GLU A 52 -5.99 31.28 12.63
C GLU A 52 -5.22 32.11 13.66
N SER A 53 -5.27 33.42 13.49
CA SER A 53 -4.66 34.40 14.41
C SER A 53 -5.68 34.94 15.41
N HIS A 54 -6.99 34.84 15.12
CA HIS A 54 -8.05 35.22 16.04
C HIS A 54 -9.23 34.25 15.97
N VAL A 55 -9.46 33.50 17.05
CA VAL A 55 -10.65 32.66 17.16
C VAL A 55 -11.84 33.49 17.64
N GLU A 56 -12.65 33.99 16.71
CA GLU A 56 -13.89 34.73 17.04
C GLU A 56 -15.00 33.80 17.57
N SER A 57 -15.09 32.58 17.04
CA SER A 57 -16.07 31.57 17.47
C SER A 57 -15.50 30.16 17.41
N VAL A 58 -15.65 29.45 18.52
CA VAL A 58 -15.26 28.03 18.67
C VAL A 58 -16.11 27.12 17.77
N ASP A 59 -17.33 27.54 17.41
CA ASP A 59 -18.24 26.71 16.61
C ASP A 59 -17.82 26.62 15.14
N VAL A 60 -17.20 27.67 14.59
CA VAL A 60 -16.61 27.64 13.24
C VAL A 60 -15.45 26.66 13.19
N LEU A 61 -14.58 26.71 14.21
CA LEU A 61 -13.47 25.78 14.41
C LEU A 61 -13.96 24.32 14.55
N ARG A 62 -15.01 24.11 15.34
CA ARG A 62 -15.66 22.80 15.47
C ARG A 62 -16.24 22.34 14.14
N SER A 63 -16.88 23.20 13.34
CA SER A 63 -17.41 22.80 12.04
C SER A 63 -16.31 22.35 11.07
N LEU A 64 -15.18 23.07 11.03
CA LEU A 64 -14.02 22.73 10.21
C LEU A 64 -13.42 21.36 10.55
N PHE A 65 -13.34 21.02 11.85
CA PHE A 65 -12.80 19.75 12.31
C PHE A 65 -13.84 18.62 12.44
N LYS A 66 -15.14 18.92 12.37
CA LYS A 66 -16.21 17.92 12.49
C LYS A 66 -16.56 17.29 11.14
N ASP A 67 -16.38 18.02 10.05
CA ASP A 67 -16.71 17.54 8.70
C ASP A 67 -15.64 16.62 8.08
N ASN A 68 -14.48 16.44 8.74
CA ASN A 68 -13.40 15.40 8.60
C ASN A 68 -12.97 14.90 7.21
N SER A 69 -13.62 15.30 6.12
CA SER A 69 -13.47 14.74 4.78
C SER A 69 -12.28 15.32 4.02
N ASN A 70 -11.70 16.43 4.51
CA ASN A 70 -10.58 17.14 3.89
C ASN A 70 -9.25 17.04 4.67
N PHE A 71 -9.22 16.41 5.85
CA PHE A 71 -8.06 16.31 6.76
C PHE A 71 -7.35 14.95 6.68
N ILE A 72 -7.15 14.43 5.47
CA ILE A 72 -6.50 13.13 5.26
C ILE A 72 -5.07 13.36 4.73
N SER A 73 -4.06 12.91 5.48
CA SER A 73 -2.65 13.06 5.11
C SER A 73 -1.78 12.00 5.77
N SER A 74 -0.63 11.68 5.16
CA SER A 74 0.43 10.87 5.77
C SER A 74 1.39 11.69 6.63
N SER A 75 1.39 13.02 6.48
CA SER A 75 2.23 13.94 7.24
C SER A 75 1.42 15.14 7.71
N PHE A 76 1.44 15.38 9.02
CA PHE A 76 0.87 16.56 9.64
C PHE A 76 1.97 17.30 10.38
N ILE A 77 1.89 18.62 10.34
CA ILE A 77 2.75 19.51 11.13
C ILE A 77 1.87 20.61 11.73
N GLY A 78 2.10 20.99 12.98
CA GLY A 78 1.27 21.97 13.65
C GLY A 78 2.01 22.74 14.72
N HIS A 79 1.55 23.97 14.94
CA HIS A 79 2.02 24.84 16.01
C HIS A 79 0.82 25.47 16.71
N ILE A 80 0.79 25.38 18.04
CA ILE A 80 -0.28 25.89 18.90
C ILE A 80 0.34 26.87 19.90
N TYR A 81 -0.17 28.10 19.91
CA TYR A 81 0.26 29.17 20.80
C TYR A 81 -0.72 29.28 21.97
N SER A 82 -0.24 29.16 23.20
CA SER A 82 -1.12 29.26 24.38
C SER A 82 -1.49 30.68 24.77
N HIS A 83 -0.75 31.70 24.33
CA HIS A 83 -0.98 33.11 24.66
C HIS A 83 -0.61 34.01 23.46
N SER A 84 -1.40 35.07 23.23
CA SER A 84 -1.16 36.11 22.23
C SER A 84 0.18 36.81 22.48
N LEU A 85 1.19 36.53 21.65
CA LEU A 85 2.40 37.33 21.59
C LEU A 85 2.56 37.94 20.19
N PHE A 86 3.10 39.16 20.23
CA PHE A 86 3.13 40.24 19.24
C PHE A 86 2.96 39.94 17.74
N ASP A 87 2.26 40.89 17.10
CA ASP A 87 1.97 41.06 15.66
C ASP A 87 1.00 40.02 15.06
N LYS A 88 -0.29 40.34 15.25
CA LYS A 88 -1.53 39.58 14.99
C LYS A 88 -1.84 39.33 13.50
N THR A 89 -0.89 38.83 12.72
CA THR A 89 -1.13 38.57 11.29
C THR A 89 -0.89 37.11 10.95
N ASN A 90 -1.72 36.56 10.05
CA ASN A 90 -1.53 35.22 9.48
C ASN A 90 -0.17 35.06 8.78
N LEU A 91 0.47 36.17 8.40
CA LEU A 91 1.82 36.20 7.81
C LEU A 91 2.92 35.82 8.81
N ASN A 92 2.72 36.07 10.10
CA ASN A 92 3.68 35.74 11.14
C ASN A 92 3.36 34.43 11.87
N LEU A 93 2.25 33.77 11.51
CA LEU A 93 1.84 32.53 12.15
C LEU A 93 2.47 31.30 11.47
N GLN A 94 2.90 30.33 12.26
CA GLN A 94 3.42 29.04 11.79
C GLN A 94 2.28 28.04 11.52
N PRO A 95 2.47 27.01 10.65
CA PRO A 95 3.68 26.62 9.92
C PRO A 95 3.99 27.49 8.68
N PHE A 96 5.26 27.72 8.37
CA PHE A 96 5.66 28.39 7.13
C PHE A 96 5.82 27.38 6.00
N VAL A 97 5.58 27.80 4.76
CA VAL A 97 5.68 26.96 3.56
C VAL A 97 6.44 27.67 2.44
N LYS A 98 7.35 26.98 1.77
CA LYS A 98 8.03 27.46 0.54
C LYS A 98 8.33 26.29 -0.41
N PRO A 99 8.26 26.50 -1.74
CA PRO A 99 8.58 25.45 -2.70
C PRO A 99 10.08 25.30 -2.92
N TYR A 100 10.59 24.08 -2.91
CA TYR A 100 11.97 23.73 -3.25
C TYR A 100 12.05 22.31 -3.84
N ALA A 101 12.86 22.14 -4.88
CA ALA A 101 13.07 20.85 -5.57
C ALA A 101 11.79 20.12 -6.01
N GLY A 102 10.74 20.87 -6.39
CA GLY A 102 9.47 20.30 -6.85
C GLY A 102 8.54 19.84 -5.72
N LYS A 103 8.82 20.22 -4.47
CA LYS A 103 7.96 20.00 -3.30
C LYS A 103 7.81 21.25 -2.47
N GLU A 104 6.70 21.38 -1.77
CA GLU A 104 6.53 22.37 -0.73
C GLU A 104 7.14 21.87 0.57
N TRP A 105 7.96 22.71 1.18
CA TRP A 105 8.62 22.44 2.44
C TRP A 105 7.94 23.25 3.53
N THR A 106 7.50 22.57 4.58
CA THR A 106 6.89 23.18 5.76
C THR A 106 7.85 23.20 6.93
N LEU A 107 7.81 24.27 7.72
CA LEU A 107 8.62 24.41 8.93
C LEU A 107 7.81 24.95 10.10
N VAL A 108 8.06 24.34 11.25
CA VAL A 108 7.63 24.78 12.57
C VAL A 108 8.87 24.92 13.46
N HIS A 109 8.93 26.04 14.16
CA HIS A 109 10.01 26.45 15.04
C HIS A 109 9.46 26.81 16.42
N ASN A 110 10.05 26.21 17.46
CA ASN A 110 9.75 26.50 18.85
C ASN A 110 11.02 27.01 19.55
N GLY A 111 11.13 28.32 19.68
CA GLY A 111 12.31 28.98 20.19
C GLY A 111 12.36 30.41 19.67
N ASP A 112 13.33 31.17 20.18
CA ASP A 112 13.62 32.54 19.76
C ASP A 112 15.11 32.63 19.35
N LEU A 113 15.37 33.24 18.19
CA LEU A 113 16.73 33.56 17.77
C LEU A 113 17.25 34.84 18.43
N ASN A 114 18.55 34.88 18.72
CA ASN A 114 19.21 36.04 19.29
C ASN A 114 19.27 37.20 18.29
N TYR A 115 19.23 38.43 18.80
CA TYR A 115 19.35 39.63 17.97
C TYR A 115 20.61 39.60 17.10
N GLY A 116 20.46 39.91 15.80
CA GLY A 116 21.56 39.87 14.83
C GLY A 116 21.84 38.50 14.23
N TYR A 117 20.92 37.52 14.36
CA TYR A 117 21.01 36.20 13.71
C TYR A 117 21.28 36.29 12.20
N GLU A 118 20.79 37.32 11.52
CA GLU A 118 20.99 37.57 10.08
C GLU A 118 22.47 37.73 9.70
N ASN A 119 23.32 38.14 10.65
CA ASN A 119 24.76 38.27 10.41
C ASN A 119 25.46 36.91 10.27
N ILE A 120 24.88 35.86 10.83
CA ILE A 120 25.41 34.49 10.80
C ILE A 120 24.63 33.67 9.77
N LEU A 121 23.31 33.75 9.79
CA LEU A 121 22.41 33.10 8.83
C LEU A 121 22.20 33.98 7.58
N LYS A 122 23.28 34.42 6.92
CA LYS A 122 23.17 35.39 5.82
C LYS A 122 22.35 34.88 4.63
N LEU A 123 21.31 35.65 4.27
CA LEU A 123 20.60 35.55 2.99
C LEU A 123 21.23 36.50 1.95
N THR A 124 21.22 36.08 0.69
CA THR A 124 21.66 36.88 -0.47
C THR A 124 20.47 37.23 -1.36
N VAL A 125 20.66 38.16 -2.31
CA VAL A 125 19.58 38.63 -3.21
C VAL A 125 18.94 37.51 -4.04
N THR A 126 19.65 36.39 -4.29
CA THR A 126 19.14 35.24 -5.05
C THR A 126 18.43 34.18 -4.21
N ASP A 127 18.35 34.39 -2.90
CA ASP A 127 17.77 33.45 -1.95
C ASP A 127 16.25 33.62 -1.81
N TYR A 128 15.64 32.74 -1.03
CA TYR A 128 14.26 32.94 -0.58
C TYR A 128 14.17 34.16 0.34
N GLU A 129 13.11 34.94 0.15
CA GLU A 129 12.80 36.11 0.97
C GLU A 129 11.65 35.79 1.95
N PRO A 130 11.80 36.12 3.25
CA PRO A 130 10.72 36.03 4.21
C PRO A 130 9.65 37.09 3.90
N VAL A 131 8.37 36.71 3.99
CA VAL A 131 7.25 37.63 3.77
C VAL A 131 6.84 38.31 5.07
N GLY A 132 6.88 37.56 6.17
CA GLY A 132 6.66 38.03 7.53
C GLY A 132 7.93 38.59 8.19
N LYS A 133 7.80 38.98 9.45
CA LYS A 133 8.89 39.56 10.26
C LYS A 133 9.50 38.58 11.26
N THR A 134 9.08 37.32 11.20
CA THR A 134 9.51 36.31 12.18
C THR A 134 10.87 35.73 11.80
N ASP A 135 11.69 35.51 12.82
CA ASP A 135 12.92 34.72 12.73
C ASP A 135 12.64 33.30 12.20
N SER A 136 11.46 32.77 12.51
CA SER A 136 11.01 31.45 12.16
C SER A 136 10.79 31.27 10.65
N GLU A 137 10.21 32.25 9.94
CA GLU A 137 10.16 32.21 8.47
C GLU A 137 11.55 32.45 7.86
N TYR A 138 12.36 33.29 8.50
CA TYR A 138 13.74 33.53 8.09
C TYR A 138 14.56 32.23 8.11
N ILE A 139 14.41 31.39 9.14
CA ILE A 139 15.03 30.07 9.23
C ILE A 139 14.66 29.21 8.01
N LEU A 140 13.38 29.15 7.62
CA LEU A 140 12.95 28.37 6.46
C LEU A 140 13.59 28.88 5.17
N CYS A 141 13.60 30.20 4.97
CA CYS A 141 14.20 30.83 3.79
C CYS A 141 15.70 30.56 3.71
N TRP A 142 16.42 30.69 4.84
CA TRP A 142 17.84 30.40 4.92
C TRP A 142 18.13 28.92 4.68
N PHE A 143 17.41 28.03 5.35
CA PHE A 143 17.56 26.58 5.22
C PHE A 143 17.42 26.11 3.77
N LEU A 144 16.35 26.50 3.08
CA LEU A 144 16.13 26.12 1.68
C LEU A 144 17.17 26.74 0.73
N SER A 145 17.66 27.93 1.06
CA SER A 145 18.75 28.56 0.31
C SER A 145 20.07 27.80 0.47
N GLN A 146 20.35 27.25 1.66
CA GLN A 146 21.51 26.38 1.87
C GLN A 146 21.36 25.05 1.11
N LEU A 147 20.17 24.44 1.10
CA LEU A 147 19.92 23.25 0.28
C LEU A 147 20.16 23.54 -1.20
N ARG A 148 19.65 24.67 -1.71
CA ARG A 148 19.85 25.11 -3.10
C ARG A 148 21.33 25.28 -3.45
N ARG A 149 22.10 25.97 -2.61
CA ARG A 149 23.54 26.19 -2.82
C ARG A 149 24.34 24.90 -2.83
N LYS A 150 23.99 23.97 -1.95
CA LYS A 150 24.61 22.65 -1.85
C LYS A 150 24.04 21.64 -2.85
N GLN A 151 23.08 22.06 -3.68
CA GLN A 151 22.39 21.23 -4.68
C GLN A 151 21.73 19.97 -4.09
N ILE A 152 21.33 20.04 -2.81
CA ILE A 152 20.66 18.93 -2.12
C ILE A 152 19.22 18.89 -2.60
N ARG A 153 18.83 17.84 -3.33
CA ARG A 153 17.45 17.62 -3.80
C ARG A 153 16.83 16.37 -3.18
N ASP A 154 17.68 15.41 -2.82
CA ASP A 154 17.31 14.14 -2.21
C ASP A 154 17.83 14.07 -0.75
N LEU A 155 17.19 13.24 0.08
CA LEU A 155 17.47 13.10 1.51
C LEU A 155 18.11 11.73 1.81
N ASP A 156 19.23 11.44 1.17
CA ASP A 156 20.08 10.29 1.51
C ASP A 156 20.88 10.54 2.81
N ASP A 157 21.55 9.49 3.31
CA ASP A 157 22.29 9.56 4.58
C ASP A 157 23.34 10.68 4.61
N ASP A 158 24.07 10.90 3.52
CA ASP A 158 25.12 11.92 3.41
C ASP A 158 24.53 13.34 3.47
N ASN A 159 23.45 13.58 2.73
CA ASN A 159 22.75 14.86 2.77
C ASN A 159 22.08 15.11 4.14
N LEU A 160 21.64 14.06 4.84
CA LEU A 160 21.08 14.19 6.20
C LEU A 160 22.13 14.61 7.24
N PHE A 161 23.40 14.17 7.12
CA PHE A 161 24.48 14.71 7.96
C PHE A 161 24.70 16.19 7.71
N ILE A 162 24.71 16.61 6.44
CA ILE A 162 24.85 18.01 6.07
C ILE A 162 23.69 18.84 6.63
N ILE A 163 22.47 18.32 6.54
CA ILE A 163 21.28 18.95 7.11
C ILE A 163 21.41 19.08 8.62
N HIS A 164 21.87 18.05 9.34
CA HIS A 164 22.09 18.13 10.79
C HIS A 164 23.03 19.28 11.15
N ASP A 165 24.11 19.46 10.40
CA ASP A 165 25.06 20.55 10.63
C ASP A 165 24.47 21.93 10.28
N LEU A 166 23.56 22.02 9.29
CA LEU A 166 22.81 23.24 9.04
C LEU A 166 21.87 23.59 10.20
N LEU A 167 21.20 22.59 10.80
CA LEU A 167 20.32 22.81 11.96
C LEU A 167 21.11 23.21 13.21
N LYS A 168 22.31 22.65 13.43
CA LYS A 168 23.22 23.11 14.49
C LYS A 168 23.61 24.58 14.32
N LYS A 169 23.89 25.04 13.09
CA LYS A 169 24.19 26.45 12.82
C LYS A 169 23.03 27.39 13.15
N ILE A 170 21.79 26.96 12.92
CA ILE A 170 20.61 27.72 13.38
C ILE A 170 20.59 27.75 14.92
N ASN A 171 20.96 26.65 15.56
CA ASN A 171 20.99 26.57 17.01
C ASN A 171 22.15 27.34 17.67
N GLU A 172 23.23 27.62 16.93
CA GLU A 172 24.31 28.53 17.39
C GLU A 172 23.81 29.96 17.62
N VAL A 173 22.74 30.36 16.92
CA VAL A 173 22.20 31.72 16.95
C VAL A 173 20.96 31.87 17.82
N GLY A 174 20.51 30.83 18.52
CA GLY A 174 19.39 30.90 19.44
C GLY A 174 18.77 29.54 19.77
N GLN A 175 17.60 29.57 20.40
CA GLN A 175 16.86 28.35 20.73
C GLN A 175 16.25 27.78 19.45
N ALA A 176 16.45 26.49 19.20
CA ALA A 176 16.02 25.89 17.93
C ALA A 176 15.45 24.47 18.13
N ASN A 177 14.17 24.37 18.46
CA ASN A 177 13.41 23.14 18.23
C ASN A 177 12.71 23.25 16.88
N LEU A 178 13.08 22.37 15.95
CA LEU A 178 12.65 22.48 14.57
C LEU A 178 11.96 21.20 14.12
N ILE A 179 10.82 21.36 13.47
CA ILE A 179 10.16 20.31 12.71
C ILE A 179 10.07 20.81 11.28
N ILE A 180 10.62 20.04 10.35
CA ILE A 180 10.63 20.36 8.92
C ILE A 180 10.06 19.16 8.17
N SER A 181 9.11 19.38 7.28
CA SER A 181 8.55 18.31 6.44
C SER A 181 8.54 18.72 4.97
N ASN A 182 8.59 17.74 4.09
CA ASN A 182 8.31 17.90 2.65
C ASN A 182 7.18 16.96 2.18
N GLY A 183 6.39 16.44 3.13
CA GLY A 183 5.31 15.48 2.91
C GLY A 183 5.75 14.03 3.06
N ASP A 184 6.90 13.66 2.47
CA ASP A 184 7.41 12.28 2.52
C ASP A 184 8.28 12.03 3.76
N VAL A 185 9.04 13.05 4.15
CA VAL A 185 10.03 12.98 5.22
C VAL A 185 9.77 14.10 6.21
N THR A 186 9.77 13.76 7.50
CA THR A 186 9.67 14.69 8.62
C THR A 186 10.98 14.65 9.41
N ILE A 187 11.68 15.78 9.43
CA ILE A 187 12.94 16.02 10.12
C ILE A 187 12.61 16.73 11.43
N VAL A 188 13.10 16.19 12.55
CA VAL A 188 12.88 16.73 13.89
C VAL A 188 14.22 16.93 14.57
N TYR A 189 14.47 18.15 15.03
CA TYR A 189 15.71 18.55 15.68
C TYR A 189 15.42 19.15 17.06
N GLN A 190 16.15 18.65 18.06
CA GLN A 190 16.08 19.12 19.44
C GLN A 190 17.18 20.14 19.70
N ASP A 191 16.82 21.23 20.35
CA ASP A 191 17.72 22.27 20.83
C ASP A 191 18.87 21.69 21.68
N ILE A 192 20.09 22.20 21.49
CA ILE A 192 21.32 21.75 22.16
C ILE A 192 21.31 22.03 23.67
N ASN A 193 20.56 23.03 24.11
CA ASN A 193 20.36 23.34 25.53
C ASN A 193 19.10 22.68 26.07
N ASP A 194 18.50 21.75 25.32
CA ASP A 194 17.33 20.97 25.73
C ASP A 194 16.12 21.87 26.07
N PHE A 195 16.05 23.03 25.41
CA PHE A 195 14.91 23.93 25.51
C PHE A 195 13.63 23.20 25.09
N ASN A 196 12.58 23.26 25.90
CA ASN A 196 11.24 22.73 25.64
C ASN A 196 11.23 21.35 24.93
N PRO A 197 11.61 20.27 25.63
CA PRO A 197 12.03 19.02 25.00
C PRO A 197 10.96 18.35 24.13
N ILE A 198 11.39 17.85 22.98
CA ILE A 198 10.57 17.08 22.05
C ILE A 198 10.57 15.61 22.46
N TYR A 199 9.37 15.05 22.53
CA TYR A 199 9.13 13.64 22.70
C TYR A 199 8.58 13.03 21.42
N TYR A 200 8.86 11.75 21.22
CA TYR A 200 8.29 10.99 20.13
C TYR A 200 7.89 9.59 20.56
N SER A 201 6.84 9.08 19.93
CA SER A 201 6.35 7.72 20.14
C SER A 201 5.83 7.14 18.84
N ARG A 202 5.96 5.83 18.70
CA ARG A 202 5.45 5.07 17.56
C ARG A 202 4.27 4.22 18.03
N PHE A 203 3.19 4.24 17.25
CA PHE A 203 1.95 3.55 17.54
C PHE A 203 1.73 2.46 16.49
N PHE A 204 1.35 1.27 16.95
CA PHE A 204 1.20 0.07 16.13
C PHE A 204 -0.19 -0.53 16.30
N PRO A 205 -0.81 -1.06 15.23
CA PRO A 205 -2.05 -1.82 15.33
C PRO A 205 -1.88 -3.05 16.25
N PRO A 206 -2.95 -3.55 16.90
CA PRO A 206 -4.32 -3.02 16.91
C PRO A 206 -4.59 -2.00 18.03
N ILE A 207 -3.59 -1.72 18.89
CA ILE A 207 -3.67 -0.75 20.00
C ILE A 207 -2.83 0.47 19.62
N ASN A 208 -3.37 1.27 18.70
CA ASN A 208 -2.76 2.50 18.22
C ASN A 208 -3.67 3.69 18.52
N LEU A 209 -4.31 3.74 19.69
CA LEU A 209 -5.03 4.93 20.13
C LEU A 209 -4.04 5.88 20.82
N CYS A 210 -3.90 7.10 20.31
CA CYS A 210 -3.23 8.16 21.05
C CYS A 210 -4.23 9.28 21.32
N ASN A 211 -4.28 9.74 22.57
CA ASN A 211 -4.90 11.01 22.93
C ASN A 211 -3.78 11.94 23.34
N LEU A 212 -3.56 12.98 22.55
CA LEU A 212 -2.57 14.01 22.83
C LEU A 212 -3.30 15.30 23.18
N VAL A 213 -3.11 15.77 24.41
CA VAL A 213 -3.70 17.02 24.89
C VAL A 213 -2.65 18.12 24.86
N ILE A 214 -2.84 19.09 23.97
CA ILE A 214 -1.95 20.23 23.74
C ILE A 214 -2.69 21.53 24.07
N GLY A 215 -2.50 22.03 25.29
CA GLY A 215 -3.27 23.18 25.78
C GLY A 215 -4.77 22.85 25.79
N ASP A 216 -5.55 23.62 25.02
CA ASP A 216 -7.00 23.42 24.88
C ASP A 216 -7.39 22.49 23.71
N ILE A 217 -6.43 21.95 22.96
CA ILE A 217 -6.65 21.08 21.81
C ILE A 217 -6.35 19.63 22.19
N LYS A 218 -7.28 18.73 21.88
CA LYS A 218 -7.10 17.28 21.95
C LYS A 218 -6.98 16.71 20.55
N VAL A 219 -5.81 16.17 20.22
CA VAL A 219 -5.60 15.38 19.01
C VAL A 219 -5.77 13.91 19.36
N THR A 220 -6.72 13.24 18.71
CA THR A 220 -6.99 11.82 18.89
C THR A 220 -6.73 11.08 17.59
N THR A 221 -5.87 10.07 17.66
CA THR A 221 -5.52 9.19 16.54
C THR A 221 -5.89 7.74 16.88
N GLY A 222 -6.08 6.90 15.86
CA GLY A 222 -6.51 5.50 16.06
C GLY A 222 -8.01 5.36 16.33
N LEU A 223 -8.82 6.35 15.96
CA LEU A 223 -10.27 6.22 15.84
C LEU A 223 -10.59 5.83 14.39
N ASN A 224 -11.61 4.98 14.17
CA ASN A 224 -12.06 4.53 12.85
C ASN A 224 -10.99 3.70 12.07
N ASP A 225 -10.85 3.91 10.75
CA ASP A 225 -9.94 3.19 9.84
C ASP A 225 -8.44 3.39 10.16
N ASP A 226 -8.12 4.40 10.98
CA ASP A 226 -6.76 4.66 11.45
C ASP A 226 -6.27 3.59 12.43
N SER A 227 -7.16 2.76 12.98
CA SER A 227 -6.84 1.69 13.95
C SER A 227 -5.91 0.59 13.42
N LEU A 228 -5.79 0.49 12.09
CA LEU A 228 -4.90 -0.45 11.40
C LEU A 228 -3.63 0.21 10.86
N ARG A 229 -3.37 1.48 11.19
CA ARG A 229 -2.25 2.26 10.66
C ARG A 229 -1.09 2.38 11.65
N THR A 230 0.12 2.40 11.12
CA THR A 230 1.32 2.69 11.89
C THR A 230 1.64 4.17 11.76
N TYR A 231 1.76 4.87 12.87
CA TYR A 231 2.12 6.28 12.84
C TYR A 231 3.05 6.64 13.98
N MET A 232 3.76 7.73 13.77
CA MET A 232 4.76 8.28 14.67
C MET A 232 4.38 9.71 14.98
N ILE A 233 4.29 10.03 16.27
CA ILE A 233 3.95 11.38 16.73
C ILE A 233 5.18 12.00 17.36
N PHE A 234 5.42 13.27 17.05
CA PHE A 234 6.41 14.14 17.65
C PHE A 234 5.69 15.31 18.32
N SER A 235 5.99 15.59 19.58
CA SER A 235 5.41 16.72 20.31
C SER A 235 6.27 17.09 21.51
N ASN A 236 6.24 18.35 21.91
CA ASN A 236 6.85 18.78 23.17
C ASN A 236 6.03 18.37 24.41
N ILE A 237 4.84 17.78 24.22
CA ILE A 237 3.99 17.22 25.26
C ILE A 237 3.84 15.71 25.02
N LYS A 238 3.82 14.92 26.11
CA LYS A 238 3.56 13.48 26.05
C LYS A 238 2.05 13.22 25.99
N GLY A 239 1.62 12.39 25.06
CA GLY A 239 0.24 11.90 24.98
C GLY A 239 0.00 10.63 25.79
N SER A 240 -1.24 10.14 25.76
CA SER A 240 -1.61 8.82 26.27
C SER A 240 -1.23 7.72 25.27
N GLY A 241 -0.94 6.53 25.77
CA GLY A 241 -0.62 5.37 24.92
C GLY A 241 0.85 5.33 24.50
N ASN A 242 1.46 4.16 24.65
CA ASN A 242 2.87 3.84 24.38
C ASN A 242 3.94 4.63 25.16
N SER A 243 5.17 4.12 25.10
CA SER A 243 6.33 4.71 25.75
C SER A 243 6.90 5.85 24.91
N TRP A 244 6.70 7.08 25.39
CA TRP A 244 7.26 8.29 24.79
C TRP A 244 8.75 8.42 25.09
N ARG A 245 9.55 8.56 24.04
CA ARG A 245 11.00 8.78 24.12
C ARG A 245 11.29 10.25 24.01
N ARG A 246 12.24 10.74 24.81
CA ARG A 246 12.76 12.11 24.67
C ARG A 246 13.82 12.11 23.56
N LEU A 247 13.77 13.10 22.67
CA LEU A 247 14.87 13.38 21.76
C LEU A 247 16.00 14.05 22.56
N GLU A 248 17.21 13.53 22.49
CA GLU A 248 18.34 14.08 23.24
C GLU A 248 18.77 15.45 22.69
N ALA A 249 19.35 16.28 23.55
CA ALA A 249 19.77 17.63 23.20
C ALA A 249 20.74 17.66 22.01
N GLY A 250 20.47 18.52 21.03
CA GLY A 250 21.28 18.67 19.81
C GLY A 250 21.16 17.51 18.82
N LYS A 251 20.27 16.54 19.07
CA LYS A 251 20.05 15.39 18.17
C LYS A 251 18.96 15.67 17.15
N MET A 252 19.09 14.96 16.04
CA MET A 252 18.14 14.97 14.94
C MET A 252 17.62 13.55 14.70
N VAL A 253 16.30 13.43 14.52
CA VAL A 253 15.61 12.22 14.09
C VAL A 253 14.84 12.53 12.82
N VAL A 254 14.92 11.60 11.86
CA VAL A 254 14.20 11.72 10.60
C VAL A 254 13.23 10.56 10.51
N ALA A 255 11.96 10.87 10.28
CA ALA A 255 10.90 9.89 10.12
C ALA A 255 10.27 9.98 8.73
N SER A 256 9.81 8.84 8.25
CA SER A 256 9.09 8.72 6.99
C SER A 256 8.19 7.49 7.08
N HIS A 257 6.96 7.58 6.57
CA HIS A 257 6.00 6.47 6.54
C HIS A 257 5.81 5.80 7.92
N GLY A 258 5.69 6.59 8.99
CA GLY A 258 5.45 6.06 10.34
C GLY A 258 6.62 5.31 10.97
N ARG A 259 7.86 5.47 10.48
CA ARG A 259 9.09 4.92 11.09
C ARG A 259 10.24 5.93 11.09
N VAL A 260 11.19 5.76 12.01
CA VAL A 260 12.48 6.46 11.98
C VAL A 260 13.33 5.84 10.87
N ILE A 261 13.82 6.67 9.95
CA ILE A 261 14.74 6.26 8.89
C ILE A 261 16.19 6.68 9.18
N TRP A 262 16.41 7.69 10.04
CA TRP A 262 17.75 8.16 10.38
C TRP A 262 17.79 8.82 11.76
N ASN A 263 18.93 8.72 12.46
CA ASN A 263 19.22 9.46 13.69
C ASN A 263 20.68 9.94 13.71
N SER A 264 20.94 11.01 14.47
CA SER A 264 22.27 11.61 14.60
C SER A 264 23.23 10.85 15.54
N ASP A 265 22.79 9.76 16.16
CA ASP A 265 23.55 9.09 17.23
C ASP A 265 24.48 7.99 16.76
N LYS A 266 24.27 7.40 15.56
CA LYS A 266 24.93 6.19 15.02
C LYS A 266 26.17 5.64 15.78
N LYS A 267 25.91 5.18 17.01
CA LYS A 267 26.55 4.13 17.82
C LYS A 267 25.48 3.60 18.78
N SER A 268 24.42 3.05 18.21
CA SER A 268 23.68 1.94 18.83
C SER A 268 23.11 1.07 17.71
N SER A 269 23.89 0.05 17.37
CA SER A 269 23.30 -1.26 17.15
C SER A 269 22.35 -1.56 18.31
N ASN A 270 21.12 -1.93 18.00
CA ASN A 270 20.11 -2.44 18.93
C ASN A 270 19.52 -1.42 19.91
N TYR A 271 18.21 -1.28 19.76
CA TYR A 271 17.27 -0.87 20.79
C TYR A 271 17.65 -1.46 22.15
N GLY A 272 17.70 -0.61 23.18
CA GLY A 272 18.10 -1.02 24.53
C GLY A 272 17.26 -2.16 25.10
N GLY A 273 17.95 -3.19 25.59
CA GLY A 273 17.58 -3.98 26.77
C GLY A 273 16.64 -5.18 26.59
N HIS A 274 15.84 -5.25 25.53
CA HIS A 274 15.06 -6.45 25.21
C HIS A 274 15.53 -7.04 23.89
N LYS A 275 16.18 -8.21 23.94
CA LYS A 275 16.52 -9.02 22.76
C LYS A 275 15.22 -9.46 22.09
N PHE A 276 14.88 -8.83 20.97
CA PHE A 276 14.09 -9.47 19.93
C PHE A 276 15.07 -10.01 18.89
N GLU A 277 14.98 -11.31 18.59
CA GLU A 277 15.74 -11.92 17.50
C GLU A 277 15.17 -11.45 16.16
N GLU A 278 15.73 -10.36 15.62
CA GLU A 278 15.52 -9.96 14.22
C GLU A 278 16.54 -10.69 13.34
N LYS A 279 16.04 -11.53 12.42
CA LYS A 279 16.81 -11.96 11.24
C LYS A 279 17.08 -10.73 10.35
N PRO A 280 18.27 -10.63 9.72
CA PRO A 280 18.69 -9.43 9.02
C PRO A 280 17.83 -9.16 7.78
N ILE A 281 17.28 -7.94 7.67
CA ILE A 281 16.68 -7.41 6.45
C ILE A 281 17.79 -6.70 5.67
N ALA A 282 18.04 -7.13 4.44
CA ALA A 282 19.01 -6.53 3.53
C ALA A 282 18.67 -5.06 3.22
N ALA A 283 19.71 -4.24 3.06
CA ALA A 283 19.61 -2.79 2.85
C ALA A 283 18.92 -2.40 1.53
N PRO A 284 18.19 -1.25 1.48
CA PRO A 284 17.71 -0.69 0.22
C PRO A 284 18.84 0.11 -0.44
N ILE A 285 19.38 -0.40 -1.55
CA ILE A 285 20.16 0.41 -2.49
C ILE A 285 19.13 1.10 -3.40
N ILE A 286 18.87 2.39 -3.18
CA ILE A 286 18.24 3.22 -4.22
C ILE A 286 19.35 3.63 -5.17
N LYS A 287 19.50 2.91 -6.29
CA LYS A 287 19.94 3.53 -7.53
C LYS A 287 18.66 3.98 -8.25
N MET A 288 18.61 5.24 -8.68
CA MET A 288 17.69 5.66 -9.74
C MET A 288 18.05 4.90 -11.03
N GLY A 289 17.59 3.66 -11.10
CA GLY A 289 17.38 2.92 -12.34
C GLY A 289 15.91 2.58 -12.35
N VAL A 290 15.27 2.66 -13.51
CA VAL A 290 13.99 1.99 -13.72
C VAL A 290 14.29 0.49 -13.57
N GLU A 291 14.15 -0.07 -12.36
CA GLU A 291 14.24 -1.51 -12.16
C GLU A 291 12.97 -2.12 -12.75
N PHE A 292 13.06 -2.51 -14.02
CA PHE A 292 12.31 -3.65 -14.50
C PHE A 292 12.71 -4.83 -13.62
N LEU A 293 11.88 -5.17 -12.63
CA LEU A 293 11.98 -6.45 -11.94
C LEU A 293 11.48 -7.50 -12.95
N GLU A 294 12.37 -7.87 -13.86
CA GLU A 294 12.24 -9.03 -14.73
C GLU A 294 12.80 -10.22 -13.94
N ARG A 295 11.92 -11.15 -13.57
CA ARG A 295 12.30 -12.40 -12.92
C ARG A 295 12.27 -13.51 -13.93
N VAL A 296 13.35 -14.29 -14.02
CA VAL A 296 13.41 -15.47 -14.88
C VAL A 296 13.13 -16.71 -14.05
N LEU A 297 12.06 -17.42 -14.39
CA LEU A 297 11.61 -18.62 -13.69
C LEU A 297 11.77 -19.85 -14.57
N HIS A 298 12.29 -20.93 -13.98
CA HIS A 298 12.32 -22.26 -14.56
C HIS A 298 11.26 -23.12 -13.88
N ILE A 299 10.27 -23.57 -14.64
CA ILE A 299 9.15 -24.36 -14.15
C ILE A 299 9.26 -25.77 -14.71
N VAL A 300 9.12 -26.76 -13.82
CA VAL A 300 8.94 -28.17 -14.15
C VAL A 300 7.62 -28.62 -13.55
N HIS A 301 6.71 -29.11 -14.37
CA HIS A 301 5.43 -29.66 -13.96
C HIS A 301 5.30 -31.08 -14.49
N GLU A 302 4.95 -32.02 -13.64
CA GLU A 302 4.56 -33.37 -14.02
C GLU A 302 3.16 -33.70 -13.48
N THR A 303 2.23 -34.01 -14.39
CA THR A 303 0.93 -34.59 -14.04
C THR A 303 0.89 -36.05 -14.50
N LYS A 304 0.59 -36.96 -13.58
CA LYS A 304 0.42 -38.39 -13.86
C LYS A 304 -1.00 -38.85 -13.51
N TYR A 305 -1.69 -39.39 -14.51
CA TYR A 305 -2.97 -40.09 -14.36
C TYR A 305 -2.72 -41.60 -14.38
N THR A 306 -3.30 -42.32 -13.43
CA THR A 306 -3.30 -43.78 -13.40
C THR A 306 -4.74 -44.28 -13.40
N TYR A 307 -5.04 -45.21 -14.30
CA TYR A 307 -6.39 -45.77 -14.47
C TYR A 307 -6.41 -47.24 -14.07
N GLN A 308 -7.48 -47.65 -13.37
CA GLN A 308 -7.68 -49.05 -12.98
C GLN A 308 -7.76 -50.00 -14.17
N ASN A 309 -8.40 -49.56 -15.26
CA ASN A 309 -8.57 -50.33 -16.50
C ASN A 309 -7.95 -49.58 -17.67
N THR A 310 -7.51 -50.31 -18.69
CA THR A 310 -6.95 -49.73 -19.90
C THR A 310 -7.92 -48.76 -20.57
N VAL A 311 -7.44 -47.55 -20.83
CA VAL A 311 -8.11 -46.56 -21.66
C VAL A 311 -7.77 -46.83 -23.12
N ASN A 312 -8.78 -46.91 -23.98
CA ASN A 312 -8.62 -47.22 -25.41
C ASN A 312 -9.00 -46.05 -26.33
N LEU A 313 -9.73 -45.07 -25.81
CA LEU A 313 -10.10 -43.87 -26.54
C LEU A 313 -10.28 -42.72 -25.56
N SER A 314 -9.45 -41.70 -25.70
CA SER A 314 -9.53 -40.48 -24.90
C SER A 314 -9.20 -39.25 -25.71
N LYS A 315 -9.68 -38.11 -25.23
CA LYS A 315 -9.30 -36.80 -25.71
C LYS A 315 -8.87 -35.94 -24.53
N HIS A 316 -7.84 -35.15 -24.72
CA HIS A 316 -7.31 -34.25 -23.68
C HIS A 316 -7.13 -32.84 -24.22
N ILE A 317 -7.29 -31.88 -23.33
CA ILE A 317 -7.08 -30.45 -23.57
C ILE A 317 -6.02 -30.02 -22.57
N ILE A 318 -4.93 -29.43 -23.07
CA ILE A 318 -3.82 -28.94 -22.26
C ILE A 318 -3.62 -27.45 -22.53
N LYS A 319 -3.59 -26.64 -21.45
CA LYS A 319 -3.42 -25.19 -21.44
C LYS A 319 -2.23 -24.76 -20.57
N MET A 320 -1.09 -25.41 -20.79
CA MET A 320 0.10 -25.27 -19.93
C MET A 320 1.20 -24.39 -20.52
N LYS A 321 1.02 -23.91 -21.76
CA LYS A 321 1.97 -22.99 -22.40
C LYS A 321 1.81 -21.58 -21.80
N PRO A 322 2.89 -20.95 -21.32
CA PRO A 322 2.78 -19.61 -20.76
C PRO A 322 2.37 -18.56 -21.80
N VAL A 323 1.58 -17.59 -21.35
CA VAL A 323 1.17 -16.43 -22.15
C VAL A 323 2.39 -15.63 -22.58
N ILE A 324 2.41 -15.19 -23.84
CA ILE A 324 3.44 -14.32 -24.39
C ILE A 324 2.85 -12.93 -24.59
N ASP A 325 3.31 -11.96 -23.82
CA ASP A 325 2.89 -10.56 -23.95
C ASP A 325 3.97 -9.58 -23.46
N SER A 326 3.65 -8.29 -23.42
CA SER A 326 4.57 -7.24 -22.96
C SER A 326 5.11 -7.42 -21.53
N LYS A 327 4.49 -8.27 -20.70
CA LYS A 327 4.85 -8.54 -19.31
C LYS A 327 5.41 -9.94 -19.10
N GLN A 328 5.34 -10.82 -20.09
CA GLN A 328 5.82 -12.19 -19.96
C GLN A 328 6.45 -12.68 -21.27
N LYS A 329 7.74 -13.01 -21.19
CA LYS A 329 8.55 -13.44 -22.33
C LYS A 329 8.96 -14.90 -22.16
N LEU A 330 8.61 -15.73 -23.13
CA LEU A 330 8.94 -17.16 -23.14
C LEU A 330 10.32 -17.39 -23.77
N PHE A 331 11.23 -18.05 -23.06
CA PHE A 331 12.56 -18.42 -23.58
C PHE A 331 12.57 -19.83 -24.15
N SER A 332 12.02 -20.79 -23.40
CA SER A 332 11.92 -22.18 -23.81
C SER A 332 10.66 -22.80 -23.22
N HIS A 333 10.06 -23.72 -23.97
CA HIS A 333 8.91 -24.49 -23.56
C HIS A 333 8.95 -25.87 -24.23
N SER A 334 8.84 -26.92 -23.44
CA SER A 334 8.65 -28.29 -23.91
C SER A 334 7.46 -28.91 -23.19
N LEU A 335 6.74 -29.76 -23.92
CA LEU A 335 5.61 -30.53 -23.40
C LEU A 335 5.69 -31.95 -23.93
N ASP A 336 6.04 -32.88 -23.05
CA ASP A 336 6.18 -34.30 -23.33
C ASP A 336 4.97 -35.07 -22.81
N ILE A 337 4.46 -35.97 -23.66
CA ILE A 337 3.28 -36.79 -23.37
C ILE A 337 3.71 -38.25 -23.49
N SER A 338 3.41 -39.06 -22.47
CA SER A 338 3.90 -40.44 -22.40
C SER A 338 3.27 -41.41 -23.41
N VAL A 339 2.10 -41.05 -23.97
CA VAL A 339 1.32 -41.87 -24.90
C VAL A 339 1.32 -41.23 -26.27
N ALA A 340 1.48 -42.02 -27.33
CA ALA A 340 1.38 -41.52 -28.68
C ALA A 340 -0.04 -41.03 -28.96
N CYS A 341 -0.12 -39.83 -29.50
CA CYS A 341 -1.38 -39.13 -29.72
C CYS A 341 -1.27 -38.20 -30.92
N ASP A 342 -2.40 -37.99 -31.58
CA ASP A 342 -2.55 -36.93 -32.56
C ASP A 342 -2.67 -35.61 -31.80
N LYS A 343 -1.83 -34.63 -32.15
CA LYS A 343 -1.79 -33.31 -31.51
C LYS A 343 -2.34 -32.25 -32.46
N GLU A 344 -3.24 -31.41 -31.95
CA GLU A 344 -3.77 -30.24 -32.64
C GLU A 344 -3.56 -29.03 -31.73
N GLU A 345 -2.87 -28.00 -32.21
CA GLU A 345 -2.67 -26.75 -31.48
C GLU A 345 -3.57 -25.65 -32.04
N TYR A 346 -4.23 -24.90 -31.16
CA TYR A 346 -5.02 -23.73 -31.54
C TYR A 346 -5.11 -22.72 -30.40
N ILE A 347 -5.54 -21.50 -30.73
CA ILE A 347 -5.82 -20.46 -29.75
C ILE A 347 -7.33 -20.42 -29.51
N ASP A 348 -7.76 -20.55 -28.24
CA ASP A 348 -9.19 -20.49 -27.90
C ASP A 348 -9.74 -19.05 -27.88
N VAL A 349 -11.05 -18.91 -27.65
CA VAL A 349 -11.73 -17.60 -27.62
C VAL A 349 -11.19 -16.65 -26.54
N PHE A 350 -10.50 -17.17 -25.52
CA PHE A 350 -9.90 -16.38 -24.45
C PHE A 350 -8.44 -16.01 -24.76
N GLY A 351 -7.90 -16.47 -25.89
CA GLY A 351 -6.51 -16.26 -26.26
C GLY A 351 -5.54 -17.23 -25.59
N ASN A 352 -6.02 -18.36 -25.07
CA ASN A 352 -5.14 -19.38 -24.49
C ASN A 352 -4.56 -20.25 -25.59
N ASP A 353 -3.27 -20.58 -25.51
CA ASP A 353 -2.66 -21.65 -26.29
C ASP A 353 -3.18 -23.01 -25.79
N VAL A 354 -3.90 -23.72 -26.65
CA VAL A 354 -4.51 -25.02 -26.37
C VAL A 354 -3.84 -26.11 -27.20
N MET A 355 -3.36 -27.16 -26.54
CA MET A 355 -2.98 -28.41 -27.18
C MET A 355 -4.10 -29.44 -26.96
N PHE A 356 -4.72 -29.84 -28.07
CA PHE A 356 -5.73 -30.87 -28.11
C PHE A 356 -5.12 -32.20 -28.52
N LEU A 357 -5.34 -33.23 -27.70
CA LEU A 357 -4.81 -34.56 -27.91
C LEU A 357 -5.95 -35.53 -28.21
N LYS A 358 -5.77 -36.37 -29.22
CA LYS A 358 -6.63 -37.52 -29.50
C LYS A 358 -5.75 -38.76 -29.46
N THR A 359 -6.11 -39.74 -28.63
CA THR A 359 -5.40 -41.03 -28.65
C THR A 359 -6.36 -42.21 -28.69
N ARG A 360 -5.92 -43.21 -29.43
CA ARG A 360 -6.50 -44.56 -29.51
C ARG A 360 -5.51 -45.62 -29.05
N GLU A 361 -4.31 -45.21 -28.66
CA GLU A 361 -3.31 -46.11 -28.13
C GLU A 361 -3.77 -46.58 -26.74
N PRO A 362 -3.79 -47.90 -26.46
CA PRO A 362 -4.18 -48.40 -25.16
C PRO A 362 -3.16 -48.02 -24.07
N TYR A 363 -3.60 -47.40 -22.98
CA TYR A 363 -2.74 -47.06 -21.85
C TYR A 363 -3.43 -47.25 -20.49
N THR A 364 -2.64 -47.47 -19.45
CA THR A 364 -3.09 -47.44 -18.04
C THR A 364 -2.51 -46.25 -17.29
N GLU A 365 -1.42 -45.67 -17.78
CA GLU A 365 -0.78 -44.48 -17.23
C GLU A 365 -0.66 -43.40 -18.32
N PHE A 366 -0.99 -42.16 -17.98
CA PHE A 366 -0.86 -41.00 -18.87
C PHE A 366 -0.12 -39.89 -18.13
N THR A 367 1.07 -39.55 -18.60
CA THR A 367 1.92 -38.54 -17.99
C THR A 367 2.11 -37.36 -18.93
N ILE A 368 1.93 -36.16 -18.39
CA ILE A 368 2.20 -34.89 -19.04
C ILE A 368 3.36 -34.24 -18.28
N LYS A 369 4.49 -34.03 -18.97
CA LYS A 369 5.64 -33.32 -18.42
C LYS A 369 5.83 -32.01 -19.17
N MET A 370 5.87 -30.92 -18.43
CA MET A 370 6.10 -29.59 -18.96
C MET A 370 7.36 -29.01 -18.33
N GLU A 371 8.24 -28.50 -19.16
CA GLU A 371 9.41 -27.73 -18.72
C GLU A 371 9.45 -26.39 -19.45
N THR A 372 9.63 -25.31 -18.70
CA THR A 372 9.53 -23.95 -19.24
C THR A 372 10.52 -23.02 -18.57
N LYS A 373 11.11 -22.12 -19.36
CA LYS A 373 11.84 -20.95 -18.87
C LYS A 373 11.16 -19.69 -19.35
N VAL A 374 10.78 -18.83 -18.42
CA VAL A 374 9.96 -17.65 -18.69
C VAL A 374 10.43 -16.47 -17.87
N ALA A 375 10.54 -15.31 -18.50
CA ALA A 375 10.72 -14.04 -17.82
C ALA A 375 9.36 -13.40 -17.54
N VAL A 376 9.14 -12.97 -16.30
CA VAL A 376 7.97 -12.19 -15.89
C VAL A 376 8.44 -10.81 -15.45
N SER A 377 7.94 -9.79 -16.14
CA SER A 377 8.20 -8.39 -15.83
C SER A 377 6.99 -7.77 -15.14
N THR A 378 7.24 -7.06 -14.03
CA THR A 378 6.20 -6.22 -13.43
C THR A 378 6.39 -4.75 -13.76
N ASN A 379 5.27 -4.09 -14.07
CA ASN A 379 5.23 -2.65 -14.30
C ASN A 379 4.36 -2.01 -13.21
N HIS A 380 4.83 -2.03 -11.97
CA HIS A 380 4.13 -1.41 -10.83
C HIS A 380 4.08 0.13 -10.99
N TYR A 381 5.05 0.71 -11.71
CA TYR A 381 5.23 2.15 -11.86
C TYR A 381 4.17 2.84 -12.75
N ILE A 382 3.69 2.17 -13.81
CA ILE A 382 2.73 2.78 -14.76
C ILE A 382 1.32 2.91 -14.16
N ARG A 383 0.98 2.09 -13.15
CA ARG A 383 -0.32 2.13 -12.47
C ARG A 383 -0.50 3.38 -11.60
N LYS A 384 0.46 3.72 -10.73
CA LYS A 384 0.28 4.78 -9.72
C LYS A 384 0.06 6.19 -10.30
N LYS A 385 0.52 6.48 -11.52
CA LYS A 385 0.42 7.82 -12.13
C LYS A 385 -0.95 8.14 -12.75
N SER A 386 -1.81 7.12 -12.95
CA SER A 386 -3.09 7.27 -13.67
C SER A 386 -4.33 6.93 -12.83
N ILE A 387 -4.17 6.58 -11.55
CA ILE A 387 -5.19 5.89 -10.74
C ILE A 387 -5.99 6.78 -9.78
N ASN A 388 -5.50 7.95 -9.37
CA ASN A 388 -6.09 8.65 -8.22
C ASN A 388 -7.39 9.42 -8.51
N ASN A 389 -7.93 9.44 -9.74
CA ASN A 389 -9.05 10.35 -10.06
C ASN A 389 -10.28 9.80 -10.80
N ARG A 390 -10.44 8.48 -11.07
CA ARG A 390 -11.46 8.07 -12.09
C ARG A 390 -12.25 6.78 -11.89
N ALA A 391 -12.12 6.02 -10.79
CA ALA A 391 -12.89 4.79 -10.61
C ALA A 391 -13.63 4.77 -9.26
N THR A 392 -14.75 5.47 -9.20
CA THR A 392 -15.73 5.35 -8.12
C THR A 392 -16.86 4.41 -8.53
N MET A 393 -17.43 3.69 -7.57
CA MET A 393 -18.63 2.89 -7.75
C MET A 393 -19.88 3.79 -7.87
N PRO A 394 -20.86 3.43 -8.73
CA PRO A 394 -20.82 2.36 -9.72
C PRO A 394 -19.96 2.71 -10.94
N ILE A 395 -19.25 1.73 -11.50
CA ILE A 395 -18.52 1.92 -12.75
C ILE A 395 -19.52 2.06 -13.91
N ALA A 396 -19.53 3.22 -14.56
CA ALA A 396 -20.33 3.46 -15.75
C ALA A 396 -19.63 2.89 -16.99
N TRP A 397 -20.26 1.91 -17.63
CA TRP A 397 -19.79 1.31 -18.88
C TRP A 397 -20.56 1.88 -20.07
N MET A 398 -19.85 2.31 -21.11
CA MET A 398 -20.50 2.60 -22.38
C MET A 398 -21.21 1.34 -22.90
N PRO A 399 -22.36 1.44 -23.59
CA PRO A 399 -23.12 0.26 -24.01
C PRO A 399 -22.29 -0.77 -24.78
N TRP A 400 -21.40 -0.31 -25.67
CA TRP A 400 -20.49 -1.19 -26.42
C TRP A 400 -19.43 -1.86 -25.53
N GLN A 401 -18.91 -1.17 -24.51
CA GLN A 401 -17.96 -1.76 -23.54
C GLN A 401 -18.66 -2.83 -22.70
N ARG A 402 -19.88 -2.55 -22.24
CA ARG A 402 -20.69 -3.53 -21.52
C ARG A 402 -20.97 -4.77 -22.36
N GLN A 403 -21.27 -4.60 -23.64
CA GLN A 403 -21.47 -5.72 -24.57
C GLN A 403 -20.18 -6.54 -24.76
N MET A 404 -19.03 -5.88 -24.94
CA MET A 404 -17.74 -6.57 -25.06
C MET A 404 -17.34 -7.30 -23.76
N MET A 405 -17.65 -6.71 -22.59
CA MET A 405 -17.31 -7.25 -21.28
C MET A 405 -18.38 -8.18 -20.71
N ALA A 406 -19.51 -8.37 -21.39
CA ALA A 406 -20.65 -9.15 -20.89
C ALA A 406 -20.25 -10.54 -20.37
N PRO A 407 -19.41 -11.34 -21.05
CA PRO A 407 -19.00 -12.65 -20.55
C PRO A 407 -18.26 -12.62 -19.20
N TYR A 408 -17.65 -11.49 -18.86
CA TYR A 408 -16.91 -11.28 -17.62
C TYR A 408 -17.71 -10.51 -16.55
N LEU A 409 -18.92 -10.06 -16.89
CA LEU A 409 -19.86 -9.37 -15.99
C LEU A 409 -20.96 -10.32 -15.51
N LEU A 410 -21.27 -11.38 -16.27
CA LEU A 410 -22.32 -12.33 -15.91
C LEU A 410 -21.98 -13.06 -14.60
N SER A 411 -22.89 -12.95 -13.63
CA SER A 411 -22.82 -13.69 -12.37
C SER A 411 -22.83 -15.20 -12.61
N VAL A 412 -22.25 -15.94 -11.67
CA VAL A 412 -22.36 -17.40 -11.64
C VAL A 412 -23.84 -17.78 -11.47
N GLU A 413 -24.28 -18.87 -12.10
CA GLU A 413 -25.63 -19.41 -11.92
C GLU A 413 -25.81 -19.88 -10.47
N LEU A 414 -26.47 -19.06 -9.66
CA LEU A 414 -26.79 -19.33 -8.26
C LEU A 414 -28.28 -19.02 -8.01
N PRO A 415 -28.91 -19.69 -7.03
CA PRO A 415 -30.23 -19.30 -6.55
C PRO A 415 -30.30 -17.81 -6.18
N GLN A 416 -31.43 -17.18 -6.49
CA GLN A 416 -31.62 -15.74 -6.27
C GLN A 416 -31.36 -15.30 -4.82
N THR A 417 -31.78 -16.11 -3.84
CA THR A 417 -31.55 -15.83 -2.41
C THR A 417 -30.07 -15.81 -2.04
N GLN A 418 -29.27 -16.71 -2.64
CA GLN A 418 -27.83 -16.76 -2.42
C GLN A 418 -27.12 -15.55 -3.07
N LEU A 419 -27.60 -15.13 -4.25
CA LEU A 419 -27.09 -13.93 -4.92
C LEU A 419 -27.36 -12.67 -4.12
N GLU A 420 -28.52 -12.57 -3.45
CA GLU A 420 -28.87 -11.43 -2.59
C GLU A 420 -27.93 -11.33 -1.38
N GLU A 421 -27.63 -12.44 -0.70
CA GLU A 421 -26.67 -12.45 0.41
C GLU A 421 -25.25 -12.09 -0.03
N LEU A 422 -24.79 -12.64 -1.16
CA LEU A 422 -23.49 -12.30 -1.72
C LEU A 422 -23.44 -10.85 -2.20
N MET A 423 -24.55 -10.31 -2.70
CA MET A 423 -24.66 -8.90 -3.07
C MET A 423 -24.57 -8.01 -1.84
N ASP A 424 -25.27 -8.32 -0.75
CA ASP A 424 -25.17 -7.58 0.51
C ASP A 424 -23.74 -7.61 1.06
N TYR A 425 -23.10 -8.77 1.01
CA TYR A 425 -21.68 -8.90 1.36
C TYR A 425 -20.80 -8.04 0.46
N ALA A 426 -20.98 -8.11 -0.86
CA ALA A 426 -20.23 -7.29 -1.83
C ALA A 426 -20.43 -5.78 -1.61
N VAL A 427 -21.66 -5.34 -1.37
CA VAL A 427 -22.02 -3.94 -1.09
C VAL A 427 -21.44 -3.46 0.24
N SER A 428 -21.22 -4.34 1.22
CA SER A 428 -20.55 -3.99 2.47
C SER A 428 -19.14 -3.44 2.22
N PHE A 429 -18.39 -4.00 1.26
CA PHE A 429 -17.09 -3.49 0.83
C PHE A 429 -17.20 -2.11 0.18
N VAL A 430 -18.25 -1.88 -0.63
CA VAL A 430 -18.49 -0.56 -1.25
C VAL A 430 -18.71 0.53 -0.19
N LYS A 431 -19.53 0.21 0.82
CA LYS A 431 -19.87 1.14 1.91
C LYS A 431 -18.64 1.51 2.75
N ARG A 432 -17.82 0.53 3.14
CA ARG A 432 -16.66 0.76 4.03
C ARG A 432 -15.44 1.35 3.32
N ASN A 433 -15.37 1.30 1.99
CA ASN A 433 -14.27 1.88 1.20
C ASN A 433 -14.69 3.13 0.40
N HIS A 434 -15.77 3.80 0.81
CA HIS A 434 -16.25 5.05 0.20
C HIS A 434 -16.38 4.99 -1.33
N SER A 435 -16.85 3.87 -1.87
CA SER A 435 -17.01 3.64 -3.31
C SER A 435 -15.70 3.69 -4.13
N ASN A 436 -14.51 3.71 -3.52
CA ASN A 436 -13.25 3.66 -4.28
C ASN A 436 -12.98 2.23 -4.79
N VAL A 437 -12.98 2.04 -6.12
CA VAL A 437 -12.87 0.71 -6.75
C VAL A 437 -11.59 -0.03 -6.35
N MET A 438 -10.44 0.66 -6.31
CA MET A 438 -9.17 0.01 -5.97
C MET A 438 -9.15 -0.42 -4.51
N ALA A 439 -9.63 0.44 -3.60
CA ALA A 439 -9.73 0.12 -2.18
C ALA A 439 -10.71 -1.04 -1.95
N ILE A 440 -11.86 -1.05 -2.63
CA ILE A 440 -12.82 -2.16 -2.58
C ILE A 440 -12.16 -3.48 -3.00
N LEU A 441 -11.44 -3.51 -4.12
CA LEU A 441 -10.81 -4.72 -4.63
C LEU A 441 -9.68 -5.22 -3.73
N ASP A 442 -8.84 -4.31 -3.21
CA ASP A 442 -7.79 -4.63 -2.24
C ASP A 442 -8.38 -5.17 -0.93
N ASP A 443 -9.49 -4.62 -0.50
CA ASP A 443 -10.18 -5.03 0.72
C ASP A 443 -10.89 -6.38 0.57
N ILE A 444 -11.55 -6.66 -0.57
CA ILE A 444 -12.04 -8.01 -0.90
C ILE A 444 -10.87 -9.00 -0.87
N ASN A 445 -9.73 -8.65 -1.48
CA ASN A 445 -8.54 -9.50 -1.52
C ASN A 445 -8.05 -9.88 -0.12
N LYS A 446 -7.85 -8.86 0.73
CA LYS A 446 -7.35 -9.01 2.09
C LYS A 446 -8.36 -9.72 3.00
N THR A 447 -9.64 -9.44 2.83
CA THR A 447 -10.70 -10.09 3.61
C THR A 447 -10.75 -11.58 3.31
N ILE A 448 -10.67 -11.98 2.04
CA ILE A 448 -10.58 -13.41 1.71
C ILE A 448 -9.33 -14.03 2.34
N PHE A 449 -8.18 -13.37 2.24
CA PHE A 449 -6.92 -13.86 2.82
C PHE A 449 -6.96 -14.03 4.35
N TYR A 450 -7.52 -13.06 5.08
CA TYR A 450 -7.50 -13.06 6.55
C TYR A 450 -8.66 -13.85 7.18
N GLU A 451 -9.83 -13.86 6.56
CA GLU A 451 -11.04 -14.47 7.14
C GLU A 451 -11.29 -15.89 6.63
N TYR A 452 -10.75 -16.29 5.47
CA TYR A 452 -11.00 -17.60 4.88
C TYR A 452 -9.80 -18.50 5.06
N LYS A 453 -10.05 -19.71 5.56
CA LYS A 453 -9.00 -20.67 5.87
C LYS A 453 -8.70 -21.56 4.67
N TYR A 454 -7.43 -21.63 4.29
CA TYR A 454 -6.97 -22.58 3.29
C TYR A 454 -7.03 -24.01 3.85
N VAL A 455 -7.85 -24.88 3.25
CA VAL A 455 -8.01 -26.28 3.68
C VAL A 455 -8.02 -27.20 2.45
N SER A 456 -6.95 -27.96 2.25
CA SER A 456 -6.90 -28.95 1.16
C SER A 456 -7.95 -30.04 1.36
N GLY A 457 -8.68 -30.37 0.29
CA GLY A 457 -9.71 -31.42 0.30
C GLY A 457 -11.03 -31.05 0.97
N SER A 458 -11.24 -29.80 1.40
CA SER A 458 -12.54 -29.35 1.94
C SER A 458 -13.60 -29.10 0.87
N THR A 459 -13.20 -29.00 -0.39
CA THR A 459 -14.04 -28.59 -1.52
C THR A 459 -13.91 -29.56 -2.71
N ASN A 460 -14.83 -29.44 -3.67
CA ASN A 460 -14.85 -30.22 -4.89
C ASN A 460 -15.27 -29.35 -6.09
N PHE A 461 -15.32 -29.92 -7.30
CA PHE A 461 -15.64 -29.18 -8.53
C PHE A 461 -17.03 -28.55 -8.57
N ALA A 462 -17.95 -28.99 -7.72
CA ALA A 462 -19.30 -28.44 -7.57
C ALA A 462 -19.40 -27.38 -6.48
N THR A 463 -18.34 -27.13 -5.71
CA THR A 463 -18.31 -26.08 -4.68
C THR A 463 -18.52 -24.72 -5.32
N THR A 464 -19.56 -24.01 -4.87
CA THR A 464 -19.93 -22.70 -5.38
C THR A 464 -19.28 -21.57 -4.58
N ALA A 465 -19.27 -20.36 -5.14
CA ALA A 465 -18.84 -19.17 -4.41
C ALA A 465 -19.65 -18.95 -3.12
N TYR A 466 -20.95 -19.30 -3.13
CA TYR A 466 -21.80 -19.21 -1.95
C TYR A 466 -21.39 -20.19 -0.85
N ASP A 467 -21.05 -21.44 -1.22
CA ASP A 467 -20.59 -22.44 -0.25
C ASP A 467 -19.31 -21.98 0.46
N VAL A 468 -18.38 -21.38 -0.29
CA VAL A 468 -17.14 -20.80 0.26
C VAL A 468 -17.44 -19.62 1.17
N TYR A 469 -18.37 -18.74 0.77
CA TYR A 469 -18.85 -17.63 1.59
C TYR A 469 -19.44 -18.08 2.93
N VAL A 470 -20.21 -19.18 2.95
CA VAL A 470 -20.79 -19.72 4.19
C VAL A 470 -19.74 -20.44 5.04
N THR A 471 -18.94 -21.32 4.42
CA THR A 471 -18.01 -22.20 5.14
C THR A 471 -16.73 -21.51 5.59
N ARG A 472 -16.37 -20.39 4.94
CA ARG A 472 -15.10 -19.67 5.12
C ARG A 472 -13.86 -20.55 4.93
N GLN A 473 -13.98 -21.58 4.09
CA GLN A 473 -12.92 -22.56 3.82
C GLN A 473 -12.85 -22.87 2.33
N GLY A 474 -11.65 -23.13 1.83
CA GLY A 474 -11.44 -23.51 0.43
C GLY A 474 -9.98 -23.58 0.05
N VAL A 475 -9.73 -23.73 -1.26
CA VAL A 475 -8.40 -23.66 -1.88
C VAL A 475 -8.30 -22.44 -2.82
N CYS A 476 -7.16 -22.26 -3.48
CA CYS A 476 -6.91 -21.10 -4.36
C CYS A 476 -7.97 -20.91 -5.46
N GLN A 477 -8.48 -22.01 -6.02
CA GLN A 477 -9.59 -22.01 -6.98
C GLN A 477 -10.86 -21.38 -6.38
N ASP A 478 -11.20 -21.77 -5.17
CA ASP A 478 -12.43 -21.37 -4.48
C ASP A 478 -12.39 -19.89 -4.11
N PHE A 479 -11.25 -19.42 -3.60
CA PHE A 479 -11.03 -18.01 -3.26
C PHE A 479 -11.07 -17.11 -4.51
N SER A 480 -10.48 -17.57 -5.61
CA SER A 480 -10.55 -16.87 -6.90
C SER A 480 -11.98 -16.79 -7.43
N ASN A 481 -12.74 -17.89 -7.35
CA ASN A 481 -14.14 -17.93 -7.78
C ASN A 481 -15.03 -17.03 -6.92
N LEU A 482 -14.84 -17.01 -5.60
CA LEU A 482 -15.55 -16.10 -4.70
C LEU A 482 -15.25 -14.64 -5.03
N PHE A 483 -13.97 -14.28 -5.19
CA PHE A 483 -13.59 -12.92 -5.57
C PHE A 483 -14.26 -12.51 -6.89
N ILE A 484 -14.16 -13.35 -7.93
CA ILE A 484 -14.79 -13.10 -9.23
C ILE A 484 -16.29 -12.89 -9.07
N CYS A 485 -16.96 -13.69 -8.25
CA CYS A 485 -18.39 -13.54 -7.97
C CYS A 485 -18.70 -12.17 -7.36
N LEU A 486 -17.99 -11.77 -6.31
CA LEU A 486 -18.18 -10.47 -5.64
C LEU A 486 -17.90 -9.29 -6.58
N ALA A 487 -16.81 -9.33 -7.34
CA ALA A 487 -16.47 -8.29 -8.31
C ALA A 487 -17.57 -8.14 -9.38
N ARG A 488 -18.11 -9.25 -9.88
CA ARG A 488 -19.18 -9.24 -10.89
C ARG A 488 -20.51 -8.74 -10.35
N LEU A 489 -20.86 -9.07 -9.11
CA LEU A 489 -22.03 -8.50 -8.42
C LEU A 489 -21.91 -6.98 -8.31
N LEU A 490 -20.69 -6.47 -8.11
CA LEU A 490 -20.40 -5.04 -8.14
C LEU A 490 -20.32 -4.44 -9.57
N GLY A 491 -20.61 -5.21 -10.62
CA GLY A 491 -20.54 -4.73 -12.00
C GLY A 491 -19.12 -4.47 -12.51
N ILE A 492 -18.12 -5.10 -11.89
CA ILE A 492 -16.71 -5.07 -12.29
C ILE A 492 -16.41 -6.34 -13.10
N PRO A 493 -15.98 -6.23 -14.37
CA PRO A 493 -15.63 -7.40 -15.17
C PRO A 493 -14.44 -8.13 -14.52
N ALA A 494 -14.62 -9.42 -14.26
CA ALA A 494 -13.61 -10.25 -13.62
C ALA A 494 -13.43 -11.58 -14.37
N ARG A 495 -12.21 -12.07 -14.43
CA ARG A 495 -11.84 -13.33 -15.07
C ARG A 495 -10.91 -14.16 -14.21
N TYR A 496 -11.00 -15.47 -14.37
CA TYR A 496 -10.15 -16.44 -13.73
C TYR A 496 -8.81 -16.52 -14.45
N ARG A 497 -7.72 -16.61 -13.70
CA ARG A 497 -6.38 -16.89 -14.19
C ARG A 497 -5.84 -18.16 -13.55
N SER A 498 -5.22 -18.99 -14.37
CA SER A 498 -4.42 -20.12 -13.90
C SER A 498 -2.95 -19.89 -14.28
N GLY A 499 -2.05 -20.47 -13.49
CA GLY A 499 -0.63 -20.32 -13.68
C GLY A 499 0.23 -21.03 -12.65
N TYR A 500 1.46 -20.54 -12.52
CA TYR A 500 2.42 -20.99 -11.53
C TYR A 500 2.82 -19.81 -10.64
N ILE A 501 3.13 -20.10 -9.38
CA ILE A 501 3.65 -19.11 -8.44
C ILE A 501 5.01 -19.55 -7.92
N PHE A 502 5.96 -18.63 -7.89
CA PHE A 502 7.23 -18.85 -7.22
C PHE A 502 7.13 -18.46 -5.74
N ASN A 503 7.11 -19.47 -4.86
CA ASN A 503 7.06 -19.26 -3.42
C ASN A 503 8.48 -19.23 -2.82
N GLY A 504 9.22 -18.15 -3.08
CA GLY A 504 10.55 -17.92 -2.51
C GLY A 504 10.52 -17.61 -1.01
N GLY A 505 10.22 -18.61 -0.16
CA GLY A 505 10.34 -18.57 1.32
C GLY A 505 9.50 -17.55 2.11
N ASN A 506 8.89 -16.57 1.45
CA ASN A 506 8.21 -15.42 2.06
C ASN A 506 6.67 -15.57 2.16
N TYR A 507 6.09 -16.63 1.60
CA TYR A 507 4.66 -16.91 1.71
C TYR A 507 4.40 -17.83 2.92
N SER A 508 3.42 -17.47 3.75
CA SER A 508 3.06 -18.23 4.96
C SER A 508 2.51 -19.62 4.65
N ASN A 509 1.99 -19.85 3.44
CA ASN A 509 1.48 -21.13 2.97
C ASN A 509 2.51 -21.85 2.08
N THR A 510 3.44 -22.58 2.72
CA THR A 510 4.40 -23.45 2.03
C THR A 510 3.76 -24.64 1.30
N ALA A 511 2.50 -24.98 1.61
CA ALA A 511 1.75 -26.06 0.94
C ALA A 511 1.31 -25.73 -0.51
N MET A 512 1.58 -24.52 -1.00
CA MET A 512 1.19 -24.07 -2.34
C MET A 512 2.25 -24.35 -3.42
N SER A 513 3.39 -24.96 -3.08
CA SER A 513 4.42 -25.36 -4.06
C SER A 513 4.03 -26.57 -4.92
N ASP A 514 3.02 -27.33 -4.53
CA ASP A 514 2.83 -28.70 -5.02
C ASP A 514 1.84 -28.80 -6.20
N ALA A 515 1.28 -27.69 -6.68
CA ALA A 515 0.31 -27.69 -7.77
C ALA A 515 0.26 -26.35 -8.54
N THR A 516 -0.54 -26.31 -9.61
CA THR A 516 -0.88 -25.08 -10.33
C THR A 516 -1.66 -24.12 -9.44
N HIS A 517 -1.38 -22.82 -9.57
CA HIS A 517 -2.03 -21.76 -8.81
C HIS A 517 -3.15 -21.07 -9.59
N ALA A 518 -4.04 -20.40 -8.86
CA ALA A 518 -5.17 -19.67 -9.39
C ALA A 518 -5.36 -18.33 -8.69
N TRP A 519 -5.72 -17.33 -9.49
CA TRP A 519 -6.00 -15.98 -9.01
C TRP A 519 -7.02 -15.28 -9.91
N VAL A 520 -7.40 -14.05 -9.57
CA VAL A 520 -8.39 -13.26 -10.30
C VAL A 520 -7.71 -12.11 -11.05
N GLU A 521 -8.19 -11.81 -12.26
CA GLU A 521 -7.94 -10.53 -12.92
C GLU A 521 -9.24 -9.75 -13.06
N VAL A 522 -9.24 -8.48 -12.67
CA VAL A 522 -10.36 -7.54 -12.83
C VAL A 522 -10.03 -6.46 -13.84
N TYR A 523 -10.98 -6.12 -14.71
CA TYR A 523 -10.78 -5.08 -15.72
C TYR A 523 -11.21 -3.74 -15.16
N ILE A 524 -10.25 -2.84 -15.00
CA ILE A 524 -10.51 -1.48 -14.57
C ILE A 524 -10.32 -0.57 -15.79
N PRO A 525 -11.30 0.32 -16.10
CA PRO A 525 -11.15 1.28 -17.17
C PRO A 525 -9.82 2.03 -17.06
N TRP A 526 -9.23 2.43 -18.19
CA TRP A 526 -7.93 3.16 -18.28
C TRP A 526 -6.69 2.44 -17.70
N ILE A 527 -6.83 1.37 -16.93
CA ILE A 527 -5.74 0.57 -16.34
C ILE A 527 -5.59 -0.78 -17.05
N GLY A 528 -6.70 -1.37 -17.48
CA GLY A 528 -6.75 -2.72 -18.02
C GLY A 528 -6.92 -3.79 -16.95
N TRP A 529 -6.49 -5.02 -17.26
CA TRP A 529 -6.60 -6.16 -16.35
C TRP A 529 -5.60 -6.09 -15.20
N VAL A 530 -6.11 -6.03 -13.96
CA VAL A 530 -5.39 -5.99 -12.69
C VAL A 530 -5.53 -7.34 -12.00
N GLY A 531 -4.42 -7.96 -11.62
CA GLY A 531 -4.43 -9.27 -10.97
C GLY A 531 -4.40 -9.15 -9.45
N TYR A 532 -5.25 -9.90 -8.75
CA TYR A 532 -5.27 -10.04 -7.30
C TYR A 532 -5.22 -11.52 -6.94
N ASP A 533 -4.39 -11.86 -5.96
CA ASP A 533 -4.29 -13.20 -5.40
C ASP A 533 -4.90 -13.23 -3.98
N PRO A 534 -6.15 -13.68 -3.82
CA PRO A 534 -6.81 -13.74 -2.51
C PRO A 534 -6.25 -14.84 -1.62
N THR A 535 -5.51 -15.81 -2.17
CA THR A 535 -4.89 -16.87 -1.39
C THR A 535 -3.70 -16.35 -0.59
N ASN A 536 -2.99 -15.36 -1.15
CA ASN A 536 -1.81 -14.75 -0.56
C ASN A 536 -2.01 -13.29 -0.12
N GLY A 537 -3.22 -12.73 -0.32
CA GLY A 537 -3.56 -11.37 0.09
C GLY A 537 -2.76 -10.28 -0.63
N CYS A 538 -2.23 -10.56 -1.83
CA CYS A 538 -1.34 -9.66 -2.56
C CYS A 538 -1.84 -9.33 -3.98
N GLU A 539 -1.28 -8.28 -4.59
CA GLU A 539 -1.43 -8.01 -6.03
C GLU A 539 -0.49 -8.94 -6.81
N VAL A 540 -0.92 -9.38 -7.99
CA VAL A 540 -0.14 -10.23 -8.88
C VAL A 540 1.13 -9.50 -9.33
N ASN A 541 2.28 -10.14 -9.11
CA ASN A 541 3.61 -9.59 -9.31
C ASN A 541 4.49 -10.51 -10.19
N SER A 542 5.82 -10.36 -10.14
CA SER A 542 6.79 -11.13 -10.94
C SER A 542 6.90 -12.59 -10.54
N ASP A 543 6.27 -12.97 -9.43
CA ASP A 543 6.22 -14.35 -8.94
C ASP A 543 5.15 -15.17 -9.66
N HIS A 544 4.26 -14.53 -10.42
CA HIS A 544 3.08 -15.15 -11.03
C HIS A 544 3.25 -15.35 -12.54
N VAL A 545 3.43 -16.59 -12.96
CA VAL A 545 3.51 -16.97 -14.38
C VAL A 545 2.13 -17.32 -14.90
N ARG A 546 1.64 -16.55 -15.88
CA ARG A 546 0.31 -16.73 -16.49
C ARG A 546 0.35 -17.83 -17.56
N ILE A 547 -0.58 -18.78 -17.50
CA ILE A 547 -0.75 -19.78 -18.58
C ILE A 547 -2.10 -19.65 -19.27
N ALA A 548 -3.20 -19.54 -18.51
CA ALA A 548 -4.55 -19.53 -19.08
C ALA A 548 -5.46 -18.53 -18.36
N CYS A 549 -6.46 -18.01 -19.07
CA CYS A 549 -7.59 -17.29 -18.48
C CYS A 549 -8.93 -17.77 -19.01
N GLY A 550 -9.98 -17.47 -18.26
CA GLY A 550 -11.33 -17.84 -18.62
C GLY A 550 -12.37 -17.14 -17.74
N ARG A 551 -13.66 -17.39 -17.98
CA ARG A 551 -14.70 -16.78 -17.13
C ARG A 551 -14.72 -17.44 -15.75
N HIS A 552 -14.46 -18.74 -15.69
CA HIS A 552 -14.44 -19.55 -14.48
C HIS A 552 -13.35 -20.62 -14.62
N TYR A 553 -13.17 -21.44 -13.59
CA TYR A 553 -12.13 -22.48 -13.57
C TYR A 553 -12.15 -23.38 -14.82
N ILE A 554 -13.33 -23.84 -15.27
CA ILE A 554 -13.51 -24.74 -16.44
C ILE A 554 -12.86 -24.19 -17.71
N ASP A 555 -12.94 -22.88 -17.93
CA ASP A 555 -12.40 -22.24 -19.12
C ASP A 555 -10.86 -22.14 -19.07
N ALA A 556 -10.25 -22.28 -17.90
CA ALA A 556 -8.82 -22.04 -17.66
C ALA A 556 -8.07 -23.24 -17.03
N THR A 557 -8.73 -24.39 -16.86
CA THR A 557 -8.11 -25.59 -16.27
C THR A 557 -6.88 -26.00 -17.09
N PRO A 558 -5.71 -26.22 -16.44
CA PRO A 558 -4.46 -26.56 -17.13
C PRO A 558 -4.53 -27.86 -17.92
N THR A 559 -5.24 -28.86 -17.41
CA THR A 559 -5.43 -30.17 -18.04
C THR A 559 -6.87 -30.62 -17.86
N ALA A 560 -7.50 -31.07 -18.94
CA ALA A 560 -8.83 -31.66 -18.91
C ALA A 560 -8.90 -32.86 -19.86
N GLY A 561 -9.46 -33.97 -19.40
CA GLY A 561 -9.55 -35.20 -20.17
C GLY A 561 -10.99 -35.73 -20.25
N THR A 562 -11.36 -36.31 -21.38
CA THR A 562 -12.59 -37.10 -21.51
C THR A 562 -12.23 -38.49 -21.99
N ILE A 563 -12.61 -39.49 -21.19
CA ILE A 563 -12.42 -40.90 -21.50
C ILE A 563 -13.70 -41.41 -22.16
N TYR A 564 -13.61 -41.92 -23.38
CA TYR A 564 -14.76 -42.42 -24.15
C TYR A 564 -14.90 -43.94 -24.09
N ARG A 565 -13.79 -44.67 -23.98
CA ARG A 565 -13.80 -46.14 -23.95
C ARG A 565 -12.70 -46.70 -23.05
N GLY A 566 -13.09 -47.62 -22.17
CA GLY A 566 -12.22 -48.11 -21.13
C GLY A 566 -12.14 -47.11 -19.98
N GLY A 567 -11.04 -47.16 -19.23
CA GLY A 567 -10.95 -46.41 -17.99
C GLY A 567 -11.82 -47.01 -16.88
N GLY A 568 -11.66 -46.46 -15.69
CA GLY A 568 -12.32 -46.91 -14.46
C GLY A 568 -12.00 -45.89 -13.39
N SER A 569 -11.81 -46.34 -12.15
CA SER A 569 -11.28 -45.49 -11.09
C SER A 569 -9.95 -44.87 -11.54
N GLU A 570 -9.81 -43.56 -11.33
CA GLU A 570 -8.60 -42.80 -11.68
C GLU A 570 -7.92 -42.28 -10.40
N SER A 571 -6.59 -42.22 -10.45
CA SER A 571 -5.79 -41.50 -9.46
C SER A 571 -4.89 -40.49 -10.15
N LEU A 572 -4.70 -39.34 -9.50
CA LEU A 572 -3.99 -38.19 -10.03
C LEU A 572 -2.84 -37.84 -9.08
N SER A 573 -1.65 -37.65 -9.65
CA SER A 573 -0.48 -37.12 -8.96
C SER A 573 0.05 -35.92 -9.74
N ILE A 574 0.34 -34.84 -9.04
CA ILE A 574 0.86 -33.59 -9.60
C ILE A 574 2.14 -33.26 -8.81
N ASP A 575 3.24 -32.99 -9.51
CA ASP A 575 4.50 -32.48 -8.95
C ASP A 575 4.86 -31.19 -9.71
N VAL A 576 5.02 -30.08 -9.00
CA VAL A 576 5.37 -28.78 -9.59
C VAL A 576 6.58 -28.23 -8.87
N LYS A 577 7.56 -27.76 -9.64
CA LYS A 577 8.77 -27.11 -9.12
C LYS A 577 9.01 -25.84 -9.89
N VAL A 578 9.14 -24.74 -9.16
CA VAL A 578 9.42 -23.42 -9.73
C VAL A 578 10.72 -22.92 -9.13
N PHE A 579 11.72 -22.71 -9.98
CA PHE A 579 13.04 -22.22 -9.60
C PHE A 579 13.23 -20.80 -10.11
N ASP A 580 13.79 -19.93 -9.27
CA ASP A 580 14.28 -18.63 -9.71
C ASP A 580 15.68 -18.80 -10.29
N ILE A 581 15.85 -18.43 -11.55
CA ILE A 581 17.10 -18.50 -12.30
C ILE A 581 17.49 -17.11 -12.86
N THR A 582 17.01 -16.05 -12.22
CA THR A 582 17.39 -14.67 -12.54
C THR A 582 18.90 -14.51 -12.32
N GLU A 583 19.64 -14.13 -13.37
CA GLU A 583 21.09 -13.90 -13.33
C GLU A 583 21.47 -12.50 -12.80
#